data_AF-A0A813EVS3-F1
#
_entry.id   AF-A0A813EVS3-F1
#
_cell.length_a   1.000
_cell.length_b   1.000
_cell.length_c   1.000
_cell.angle_alpha   90.00
_cell.angle_beta   90.00
_cell.angle_gamma   90.00
#
_symmetry.space_group_name_H-M   'P 1'
#
loop_
_entity.id
_entity.type
_entity.pdbx_description
1 polymer ?
#
loop_
_entity_poly.entity_id
_entity_poly.type
_entity_poly.pdbx_seq_one_letter_code
_entity_poly.pdbx_strand_id
1 'polypeptide(L)'
;KLEIDQICFNSVIHACEKGGQWRYALGYLCRMPEMRAVQDEISYNAAISACEKGLEWQVAVCLLSSMSQSKLSANEVSYSAAVSACEKG
;
A
#
# COMPACT_ATOMS: atom_id res chain seq x y z
N LYS A 1 -16.60 -16.01 -14.98
CA LYS A 1 -15.18 -15.73 -14.69
C LYS A 1 -15.20 -14.88 -13.43
N LEU A 2 -14.78 -15.42 -12.28
CA LEU A 2 -14.74 -14.65 -11.04
C LEU A 2 -13.76 -13.49 -11.26
N GLU A 3 -14.26 -12.26 -11.28
CA GLU A 3 -13.42 -11.09 -11.04
C GLU A 3 -12.94 -11.24 -9.60
N ILE A 4 -11.63 -11.43 -9.41
CA ILE A 4 -11.05 -11.26 -8.08
C ILE A 4 -11.16 -9.77 -7.83
N ASP A 5 -12.23 -9.40 -7.13
CA ASP A 5 -12.60 -8.02 -6.93
C ASP A 5 -11.50 -7.30 -6.15
N GLN A 6 -11.31 -6.02 -6.48
CA GLN A 6 -10.49 -5.05 -5.76
C GLN A 6 -10.58 -5.20 -4.22
N ILE A 7 -11.74 -5.61 -3.71
CA ILE A 7 -12.02 -5.92 -2.31
C ILE A 7 -11.12 -7.05 -1.78
N CYS A 8 -10.90 -8.13 -2.54
CA CYS A 8 -10.04 -9.24 -2.13
C CYS A 8 -8.59 -8.79 -1.99
N PHE A 9 -8.07 -8.02 -2.95
CA PHE A 9 -6.72 -7.47 -2.87
C PHE A 9 -6.57 -6.51 -1.70
N ASN A 10 -7.52 -5.59 -1.52
CA ASN A 10 -7.51 -4.66 -0.38
C ASN A 10 -7.53 -5.43 0.96
N SER A 11 -8.30 -6.52 1.05
CA SER A 11 -8.34 -7.36 2.25
C SER A 11 -7.00 -8.04 2.53
N VAL A 12 -6.35 -8.58 1.50
CA VAL A 12 -5.03 -9.23 1.63
C VAL A 12 -3.97 -8.20 2.03
N ILE A 13 -3.94 -7.04 1.38
CA ILE A 13 -2.98 -5.96 1.69
C ILE A 13 -3.21 -5.47 3.12
N HIS A 14 -4.47 -5.36 3.57
CA HIS A 14 -4.79 -4.97 4.96
C HIS A 14 -4.35 -6.04 5.98
N ALA A 15 -4.46 -7.32 5.65
CA ALA A 15 -3.90 -8.38 6.49
C ALA A 15 -2.36 -8.28 6.58
N CYS A 16 -1.69 -7.99 5.46
CA CYS A 16 -0.25 -7.73 5.44
C CYS A 16 0.13 -6.50 6.29
N GLU A 17 -0.68 -5.44 6.24
CA GLU A 17 -0.53 -4.26 7.09
C GLU A 17 -0.57 -4.61 8.57
N LYS A 18 -1.54 -5.42 9.04
CA LYS A 18 -1.59 -5.83 10.45
C LYS A 18 -0.37 -6.64 10.88
N GLY A 19 0.21 -7.43 9.97
CA GLY A 19 1.41 -8.22 10.23
C GLY A 19 2.76 -7.53 9.99
N GLY A 20 2.78 -6.24 9.58
CA GLY A 20 4.02 -5.55 9.18
C GLY A 20 4.70 -6.17 7.95
N GLN A 21 3.96 -6.94 7.16
CA GLN A 21 4.45 -7.74 6.04
C GLN A 21 4.54 -6.90 4.76
N TRP A 22 5.35 -5.83 4.79
CA TRP A 22 5.44 -4.83 3.72
C TRP A 22 5.78 -5.42 2.35
N ARG A 23 6.64 -6.45 2.29
CA ARG A 23 7.05 -7.11 1.03
C ARG A 23 5.87 -7.77 0.33
N TYR A 24 5.01 -8.43 1.11
CA TYR A 24 3.81 -9.07 0.59
C TYR A 24 2.77 -8.03 0.18
N ALA A 25 2.57 -6.99 1.01
CA ALA A 25 1.70 -5.87 0.66
C ALA A 25 2.08 -5.24 -0.69
N LEU A 26 3.36 -4.96 -0.91
CA LEU A 26 3.87 -4.44 -2.18
C LEU A 26 3.64 -5.43 -3.33
N GLY A 27 3.96 -6.71 -3.11
CA GLY A 27 3.80 -7.75 -4.11
C GLY A 27 2.36 -7.87 -4.61
N TYR A 28 1.37 -7.78 -3.70
CA TYR A 28 -0.03 -7.78 -4.08
C TYR A 28 -0.44 -6.48 -4.77
N LEU A 29 0.00 -5.32 -4.26
CA LEU A 29 -0.27 -4.03 -4.88
C LEU A 29 0.22 -4.01 -6.34
N CYS A 30 1.44 -4.45 -6.61
CA CYS A 30 2.02 -4.49 -7.96
C CYS A 30 1.33 -5.50 -8.90
N ARG A 31 0.70 -6.55 -8.35
CA ARG A 31 0.00 -7.59 -9.14
C ARG A 31 -1.46 -7.26 -9.43
N MET A 32 -2.04 -6.25 -8.79
CA MET A 32 -3.42 -5.83 -9.06
C MET A 32 -3.68 -5.55 -10.55
N PRO A 33 -2.83 -4.77 -11.27
CA PRO A 33 -3.04 -4.51 -12.70
C PRO A 33 -2.96 -5.77 -13.57
N GLU A 34 -2.07 -6.72 -13.23
CA GLU A 34 -1.95 -8.01 -13.93
C GLU A 34 -3.24 -8.82 -13.85
N MET A 35 -3.98 -8.66 -12.75
CA MET A 35 -5.23 -9.35 -12.44
C MET A 35 -6.46 -8.52 -12.79
N ARG A 36 -6.30 -7.41 -13.54
CA ARG A 36 -7.35 -6.45 -13.94
C ARG A 36 -8.03 -5.74 -12.77
N ALA A 37 -7.41 -5.72 -11.59
CA ALA A 37 -7.84 -4.91 -10.47
C ALA A 37 -7.18 -3.53 -10.52
N VAL A 38 -7.94 -2.50 -10.16
CA VAL A 38 -7.45 -1.12 -10.13
C VAL A 38 -6.85 -0.83 -8.77
N GLN A 39 -5.62 -0.34 -8.75
CA GLN A 39 -5.03 0.21 -7.54
C GLN A 39 -5.76 1.52 -7.18
N ASP A 40 -6.20 1.61 -5.94
CA ASP A 40 -6.91 2.77 -5.38
C ASP A 40 -6.19 3.32 -4.15
N GLU A 41 -6.73 4.40 -3.58
CA GLU A 41 -6.17 5.01 -2.36
C GLU A 41 -6.10 4.03 -1.20
N ILE A 42 -7.05 3.10 -1.09
CA ILE A 42 -7.10 2.11 0.00
C ILE A 42 -5.91 1.14 -0.10
N SER A 43 -5.67 0.59 -1.30
CA SER A 43 -4.57 -0.35 -1.56
C SER A 43 -3.20 0.28 -1.31
N TYR A 44 -3.00 1.54 -1.73
CA TYR A 44 -1.77 2.29 -1.48
C TYR A 44 -1.60 2.60 0.01
N ASN A 45 -2.64 3.08 0.69
CA ASN A 45 -2.57 3.41 2.12
C ASN A 45 -2.24 2.18 2.96
N ALA A 46 -2.87 1.05 2.69
CA ALA A 46 -2.59 -0.20 3.40
C ALA A 46 -1.13 -0.67 3.16
N ALA A 47 -0.60 -0.51 1.94
CA ALA A 47 0.79 -0.84 1.65
C ALA A 47 1.79 0.12 2.35
N ILE A 48 1.50 1.42 2.39
CA ILE A 48 2.32 2.42 3.10
C ILE A 48 2.30 2.14 4.61
N SER A 49 1.14 1.88 5.20
CA SER A 49 1.02 1.49 6.61
C SER A 49 1.68 0.13 6.92
N ALA A 50 1.74 -0.80 5.98
CA ALA A 50 2.54 -2.02 6.12
C ALA A 50 4.04 -1.69 6.18
N CYS A 51 4.51 -0.73 5.37
CA CYS A 51 5.90 -0.26 5.39
C CYS A 51 6.23 0.46 6.72
N GLU A 52 5.32 1.27 7.25
CA GLU A 52 5.45 1.88 8.58
C GLU A 52 5.71 0.83 9.67
N LYS A 53 4.88 -0.21 9.71
CA LYS A 53 5.02 -1.29 10.70
C LYS A 53 6.22 -2.19 10.44
N GLY A 54 6.67 -2.27 9.19
CA GLY A 54 7.88 -2.95 8.77
C GLY A 54 9.17 -2.14 9.00
N LEU A 55 9.07 -0.88 9.42
CA LEU A 55 10.18 0.07 9.55
C LEU A 55 10.91 0.38 8.22
N GLU A 56 10.17 0.38 7.12
CA GLU A 56 10.71 0.57 5.76
C GLU A 56 10.30 1.93 5.19
N TRP A 57 10.85 2.98 5.75
CA TRP A 57 10.46 4.35 5.39
C TRP A 57 10.79 4.72 3.95
N GLN A 58 11.89 4.20 3.40
CA GLN A 58 12.29 4.46 2.00
C GLN A 58 11.23 3.92 1.04
N VAL A 59 10.68 2.75 1.35
CA VAL A 59 9.63 2.12 0.54
C VAL A 59 8.32 2.90 0.69
N ALA A 60 7.98 3.35 1.90
CA ALA A 60 6.81 4.20 2.14
C ALA A 60 6.84 5.50 1.32
N VAL A 61 7.99 6.19 1.26
CA VAL A 61 8.17 7.42 0.47
C VAL A 61 8.09 7.16 -1.04
N CYS A 62 8.66 6.04 -1.51
CA CYS A 62 8.53 5.62 -2.91
C CYS A 62 7.07 5.33 -3.29
N LEU A 63 6.30 4.70 -2.40
CA LEU A 63 4.88 4.45 -2.62
C LEU A 63 4.06 5.74 -2.69
N LEU A 64 4.31 6.71 -1.80
CA LEU A 64 3.68 8.04 -1.86
C LEU A 64 3.93 8.74 -3.21
N SER A 65 5.17 8.66 -3.68
CA SER A 65 5.56 9.23 -4.98
C SER A 65 4.85 8.52 -6.14
N SER A 66 4.70 7.20 -6.05
CA SER A 66 4.01 6.37 -7.06
C SER A 66 2.50 6.62 -7.08
N MET A 67 1.90 6.84 -5.92
CA MET A 67 0.48 7.19 -5.77
C MET A 67 0.17 8.51 -6.49
N SER A 68 1.03 9.51 -6.32
CA SER A 68 0.92 10.80 -7.00
C SER A 68 1.05 10.68 -8.53
N GLN A 69 1.97 9.83 -9.02
CA GLN A 69 2.11 9.54 -10.45
C GLN A 69 0.89 8.83 -11.04
N SER A 70 0.20 8.04 -10.23
CA SER A 70 -1.05 7.36 -10.60
C SER A 70 -2.28 8.29 -10.55
N LYS A 71 -2.08 9.60 -10.33
CA LYS A 71 -3.12 10.62 -10.13
C LYS A 71 -4.06 10.31 -8.95
N LEU A 72 -3.61 9.49 -8.01
CA LEU A 72 -4.31 9.24 -6.75
C LEU A 72 -3.85 10.29 -5.73
N SER A 73 -4.79 10.79 -4.93
CA SER A 73 -4.47 11.83 -3.95
C SER A 73 -3.98 11.17 -2.67
N ALA A 74 -2.69 11.26 -2.40
CA ALA A 74 -2.18 10.93 -1.07
C ALA A 74 -2.95 11.75 -0.04
N ASN A 75 -3.51 11.08 0.96
CA ASN A 75 -4.33 11.69 1.99
C ASN A 75 -3.58 11.71 3.33
N GLU A 76 -4.23 12.23 4.36
CA GLU A 76 -3.64 12.35 5.70
C GLU A 76 -3.05 11.02 6.18
N VAL A 77 -3.73 9.90 5.92
CA VAL A 77 -3.28 8.55 6.30
C VAL A 77 -1.98 8.17 5.58
N SER A 78 -1.89 8.45 4.27
CA SER A 78 -0.70 8.15 3.48
C SER A 78 0.52 8.91 4.01
N TYR A 79 0.36 10.21 4.28
CA TYR A 79 1.44 11.05 4.79
C TYR A 79 1.81 10.70 6.23
N SER A 80 0.82 10.50 7.11
CA SER A 80 1.08 10.17 8.51
C SER A 80 1.83 8.84 8.65
N ALA A 81 1.45 7.84 7.86
CA ALA A 81 2.11 6.54 7.87
C ALA A 81 3.56 6.63 7.37
N ALA A 82 3.84 7.40 6.32
CA ALA A 82 5.21 7.59 5.84
C ALA A 82 6.08 8.39 6.82
N VAL A 83 5.55 9.46 7.42
CA VAL A 83 6.27 10.22 8.46
C VAL A 83 6.58 9.35 9.67
N SER A 84 5.58 8.61 10.15
CA SER A 84 5.74 7.65 11.24
C SER A 84 6.78 6.56 10.92
N ALA A 85 6.83 6.10 9.66
CA ALA A 85 7.86 5.17 9.21
C ALA A 85 9.26 5.78 9.33
N CYS A 86 9.44 7.04 8.90
CA CYS A 86 10.72 7.76 9.00
C CYS A 86 11.14 8.04 10.45
N GLU A 87 10.19 8.21 11.36
CA GLU A 87 10.49 8.42 12.78
C GLU A 87 10.91 7.13 13.48
N LYS A 88 10.39 5.98 13.03
CA LYS A 88 10.58 4.68 13.69
C LYS A 88 11.73 3.84 13.11
N GLY A 89 12.10 4.07 11.85
CA GLY A 89 13.16 3.33 11.13
C GLY A 89 14.47 4.09 11.07
#